data_AF-A0A511X5H3-F1
#
_entry.id   AF-A0A511X5H3-F1
#
_cell.length_a   1.000
_cell.length_b   1.000
_cell.length_c   1.000
_cell.angle_alpha   90.00
_cell.angle_beta   90.00
_cell.angle_gamma   90.00
#
_symmetry.space_group_name_H-M   'P 1'
#
loop_
_entity.id
_entity.type
_entity.pdbx_description
1 polymer ?
#
loop_
_entity_poly.entity_id
_entity_poly.type
_entity_poly.pdbx_seq_one_letter_code
_entity_poly.pdbx_strand_id
1 'polypeptide(L)'
;MRVLPVILAVCLCCAACKKKEHAVSQHHDDRKVGEVDPNYPHIPMIGAVMNSETDEVRKLAAQGIGLNERAPEDRSTPMINAAETDQWPVVEILIDHGADIWAHDKFGVVAGGYALTSLVLRGSNEDQARLRVIEKLRARGFPLPPPDPDQILALDKAGKWPPPGAQR
;
A
#
# COMPACT_ATOMS: atom_id res chain seq x y z
N MET A 1 -13.08 -62.46 -12.09
CA MET A 1 -13.24 -61.54 -10.95
C MET A 1 -12.77 -62.19 -9.67
N ARG A 2 -11.50 -61.99 -9.29
CA ARG A 2 -10.97 -62.21 -7.94
C ARG A 2 -9.72 -61.34 -7.81
N VAL A 3 -9.78 -60.30 -6.99
CA VAL A 3 -8.61 -59.55 -6.55
C VAL A 3 -8.49 -59.81 -5.05
N LEU A 4 -7.45 -60.55 -4.67
CA LEU A 4 -6.95 -60.61 -3.30
C LEU A 4 -6.01 -59.41 -3.09
N PRO A 5 -5.96 -58.81 -1.89
CA PRO A 5 -4.96 -57.80 -1.58
C PRO A 5 -3.66 -58.51 -1.13
N VAL A 6 -2.55 -58.19 -1.80
CA VAL A 6 -1.20 -58.56 -1.35
C VAL A 6 -0.67 -57.40 -0.50
N ILE A 7 -0.48 -57.66 0.78
CA ILE A 7 0.40 -56.89 1.65
C ILE A 7 1.79 -57.51 1.50
N LEU A 8 2.79 -56.75 1.07
CA LEU A 8 4.18 -57.02 1.47
C LEU A 8 5.01 -55.74 1.45
N ALA A 9 5.65 -55.51 2.60
CA ALA A 9 6.55 -54.44 2.91
C ALA A 9 7.77 -54.39 1.97
N VAL A 10 8.19 -53.17 1.61
CA VAL A 10 9.56 -52.93 1.15
C VAL A 10 10.35 -52.28 2.30
N CYS A 11 11.51 -52.88 2.49
CA CYS A 11 12.42 -52.75 3.60
C CYS A 11 13.26 -51.47 3.56
N LEU A 12 13.80 -51.20 4.74
CA LEU A 12 14.74 -50.18 5.19
C LEU A 12 15.98 -49.91 4.29
N CYS A 13 16.48 -48.69 4.44
CA CYS A 13 17.88 -48.22 4.31
C CYS A 13 18.39 -47.69 2.96
N CYS A 14 18.36 -46.36 2.82
CA CYS A 14 19.60 -45.60 2.55
C CYS A 14 19.63 -44.37 3.48
N ALA A 15 20.56 -44.42 4.44
CA ALA A 15 20.96 -43.28 5.24
C ALA A 15 21.69 -42.23 4.36
N ALA A 16 21.72 -40.99 4.86
CA ALA A 16 22.46 -39.83 4.37
C ALA A 16 21.70 -38.87 3.42
N CYS A 17 20.67 -38.21 3.97
CA CYS A 17 20.46 -36.78 3.70
C CYS A 17 19.98 -36.12 5.00
N LYS A 18 20.92 -35.66 5.83
CA LYS A 18 20.62 -34.69 6.89
C LYS A 18 20.18 -33.38 6.24
N LYS A 19 18.89 -33.23 5.93
CA LYS A 19 18.30 -31.91 5.74
C LYS A 19 18.08 -31.34 7.14
N LYS A 20 18.84 -30.30 7.46
CA LYS A 20 18.59 -29.44 8.61
C LYS A 20 17.18 -28.88 8.42
N GLU A 21 16.25 -29.37 9.21
CA GLU A 21 15.00 -28.68 9.47
C GLU A 21 15.40 -27.34 10.09
N HIS A 22 15.37 -26.28 9.29
CA HIS A 22 15.38 -24.95 9.85
C HIS A 22 14.06 -24.83 10.60
N ALA A 23 14.14 -24.96 11.93
CA ALA A 23 13.09 -24.54 12.82
C ALA A 23 12.68 -23.12 12.39
N VAL A 24 11.46 -23.00 11.85
CA VAL A 24 10.78 -21.73 11.82
C VAL A 24 10.63 -21.34 13.28
N SER A 25 11.51 -20.46 13.76
CA SER A 25 11.30 -19.84 15.05
C SER A 25 9.98 -19.11 14.94
N GLN A 26 8.96 -19.65 15.59
CA GLN A 26 7.77 -18.91 15.95
C GLN A 26 8.27 -17.78 16.85
N HIS A 27 8.61 -16.63 16.26
CA HIS A 27 8.60 -15.39 16.99
C HIS A 27 7.14 -15.08 17.23
N HIS A 28 6.62 -15.54 18.37
CA HIS A 28 5.47 -14.90 18.97
C HIS A 28 5.89 -13.45 19.22
N ASP A 29 5.39 -12.55 18.35
CA ASP A 29 5.42 -11.13 18.62
C ASP A 29 4.44 -10.91 19.77
N ASP A 30 4.97 -10.92 21.00
CA ASP A 30 4.23 -10.65 22.24
C ASP A 30 3.77 -9.17 22.33
N ARG A 31 3.84 -8.39 21.23
CA ARG A 31 3.19 -7.08 21.18
C ARG A 31 1.69 -7.27 21.34
N LYS A 32 1.21 -6.92 22.54
CA LYS A 32 -0.19 -6.62 22.83
C LYS A 32 -0.75 -5.77 21.68
N VAL A 33 -1.68 -6.36 20.92
CA VAL A 33 -2.51 -5.62 19.98
C VAL A 33 -3.26 -4.55 20.78
N GLY A 34 -2.84 -3.29 20.66
CA GLY A 34 -3.53 -2.14 21.26
C GLY A 34 -2.73 -1.23 22.20
N GLU A 35 -1.43 -1.45 22.43
CA GLU A 35 -0.61 -0.47 23.17
C GLU A 35 0.00 0.53 22.17
N VAL A 36 -0.70 1.64 21.95
CA VAL A 36 -0.21 2.77 21.13
C VAL A 36 0.90 3.46 21.94
N ASP A 37 2.11 3.56 21.38
CA ASP A 37 3.19 4.33 22.01
C ASP A 37 2.67 5.75 22.31
N PRO A 38 2.67 6.22 23.57
CA PRO A 38 2.17 7.55 23.92
C PRO A 38 2.99 8.68 23.27
N ASN A 39 4.16 8.36 22.72
CA ASN A 39 4.99 9.29 21.93
C ASN A 39 4.80 9.11 20.42
N TYR A 40 3.92 8.21 19.96
CA TYR A 40 3.60 8.09 18.54
C TYR A 40 2.95 9.41 18.10
N PRO A 41 3.50 10.07 17.06
CA PRO A 41 2.95 11.33 16.61
C PRO A 41 1.49 11.13 16.20
N HIS A 42 0.62 11.98 16.74
CA HIS A 42 -0.79 11.95 16.43
C HIS A 42 -1.01 12.49 15.01
N ILE A 43 -1.21 11.56 14.06
CA ILE A 43 -1.43 11.84 12.64
C ILE A 43 -2.88 11.50 12.29
N PRO A 44 -3.83 12.43 12.49
CA PRO A 44 -5.26 12.12 12.46
C PRO A 44 -5.74 11.62 11.09
N MET A 45 -5.22 12.22 10.01
CA MET A 45 -5.60 11.83 8.65
C MET A 45 -5.15 10.40 8.32
N ILE A 46 -3.92 10.01 8.66
CA ILE A 46 -3.44 8.64 8.42
C ILE A 46 -4.23 7.65 9.29
N GLY A 47 -4.49 7.97 10.56
CA GLY A 47 -5.32 7.14 11.43
C GLY A 47 -6.72 6.89 10.85
N ALA A 48 -7.39 7.94 10.37
CA ALA A 48 -8.70 7.83 9.73
C ALA A 48 -8.65 6.95 8.46
N VAL A 49 -7.61 7.08 7.64
CA VAL A 49 -7.39 6.22 6.45
C VAL A 49 -7.16 4.76 6.85
N MET A 50 -6.29 4.49 7.83
CA MET A 50 -5.99 3.13 8.30
C MET A 50 -7.21 2.44 8.90
N ASN A 51 -8.11 3.20 9.53
CA ASN A 51 -9.36 2.70 10.09
C ASN A 51 -10.53 2.69 9.08
N SER A 52 -10.29 3.09 7.82
CA SER A 52 -11.32 3.20 6.77
C SER A 52 -12.49 4.14 7.12
N GLU A 53 -12.23 5.16 7.93
CA GLU A 53 -13.21 6.15 8.39
C GLU A 53 -13.41 7.26 7.35
N THR A 54 -14.03 6.92 6.23
CA THR A 54 -14.18 7.82 5.07
C THR A 54 -14.84 9.17 5.42
N ASP A 55 -15.79 9.19 6.35
CA ASP A 55 -16.43 10.44 6.79
C ASP A 55 -15.49 11.32 7.61
N GLU A 56 -14.60 10.73 8.41
CA GLU A 56 -13.61 11.48 9.16
C GLU A 56 -12.51 12.02 8.24
N VAL A 57 -12.07 11.22 7.27
CA VAL A 57 -11.21 11.69 6.16
C VAL A 57 -11.83 12.91 5.50
N ARG A 58 -13.13 12.85 5.17
CA ARG A 58 -13.83 13.98 4.53
C ARG A 58 -13.83 15.24 5.38
N LYS A 59 -14.08 15.12 6.70
CA LYS A 59 -14.06 16.27 7.62
C LYS A 59 -12.66 16.87 7.72
N LEU A 60 -11.63 16.04 7.90
CA LEU A 60 -10.24 16.48 8.01
C LEU A 60 -9.77 17.12 6.70
N ALA A 61 -10.13 16.54 5.55
CA ALA A 61 -9.77 17.05 4.24
C ALA A 61 -10.44 18.41 3.96
N ALA A 62 -11.71 18.58 4.33
CA ALA A 62 -12.42 19.86 4.22
C ALA A 62 -11.76 20.98 5.05
N GLN A 63 -11.04 20.61 6.12
CA GLN A 63 -10.27 21.53 6.96
C GLN A 63 -8.81 21.67 6.50
N GLY A 64 -8.38 20.95 5.46
CA GLY A 64 -6.99 20.93 4.99
C GLY A 64 -6.00 20.25 5.94
N ILE A 65 -6.48 19.46 6.90
CA ILE A 65 -5.65 18.85 7.94
C ILE A 65 -4.98 17.59 7.40
N GLY A 66 -3.66 17.51 7.52
CA GLY A 66 -2.89 16.27 7.34
C GLY A 66 -2.86 15.68 5.92
N LEU A 67 -3.32 16.40 4.89
CA LEU A 67 -3.42 15.90 3.50
C LEU A 67 -2.12 15.29 2.94
N ASN A 68 -0.98 15.87 3.33
CA ASN A 68 0.36 15.51 2.87
C ASN A 68 1.29 15.09 4.02
N GLU A 69 0.71 14.75 5.16
CA GLU A 69 1.49 14.29 6.31
C GLU A 69 2.21 12.99 5.99
N ARG A 70 3.36 12.76 6.63
CA ARG A 70 4.25 11.64 6.31
C ARG A 70 4.40 10.76 7.52
N ALA A 71 4.05 9.48 7.36
CA ALA A 71 4.21 8.50 8.41
C ALA A 71 5.70 8.40 8.83
N PRO A 72 6.03 8.31 10.14
CA PRO A 72 7.42 8.29 10.60
C PRO A 72 8.24 7.10 10.08
N GLU A 73 7.59 5.96 9.89
CA GLU A 73 8.23 4.69 9.55
C GLU A 73 8.76 4.65 8.11
N ASP A 74 7.98 5.13 7.15
CA ASP A 74 8.26 4.98 5.72
C ASP A 74 8.01 6.24 4.90
N ARG A 75 7.53 7.32 5.52
CA ARG A 75 7.13 8.57 4.87
C ARG A 75 5.96 8.42 3.90
N SER A 76 5.16 7.36 4.00
CA SER A 76 3.88 7.23 3.30
C SER A 76 2.97 8.41 3.62
N THR A 77 2.20 8.86 2.63
CA THR A 77 1.16 9.88 2.80
C THR A 77 -0.20 9.22 2.95
N PRO A 78 -1.24 9.92 3.47
CA PRO A 78 -2.59 9.38 3.49
C PRO A 78 -3.06 8.84 2.14
N MET A 79 -2.67 9.49 1.03
CA MET A 79 -3.05 9.05 -0.31
C MET A 79 -2.35 7.75 -0.72
N ILE A 80 -1.09 7.55 -0.31
CA ILE A 80 -0.36 6.29 -0.55
C ILE A 80 -1.03 5.15 0.24
N ASN A 81 -1.30 5.35 1.53
CA ASN A 81 -1.94 4.34 2.38
C ASN A 81 -3.35 3.96 1.88
N ALA A 82 -4.13 4.95 1.43
CA ALA A 82 -5.45 4.70 0.87
C ALA A 82 -5.38 3.92 -0.46
N ALA A 83 -4.42 4.26 -1.34
CA ALA A 83 -4.27 3.58 -2.62
C ALA A 83 -3.74 2.14 -2.46
N GLU A 84 -2.82 1.91 -1.52
CA GLU A 84 -2.31 0.57 -1.19
C GLU A 84 -3.40 -0.36 -0.66
N THR A 85 -4.36 0.19 0.09
CA THR A 85 -5.48 -0.55 0.67
C THR A 85 -6.75 -0.52 -0.18
N ASP A 86 -6.64 -0.11 -1.45
CA ASP A 86 -7.74 -0.09 -2.43
C ASP A 86 -8.95 0.79 -2.03
N GLN A 87 -8.75 1.81 -1.19
CA GLN A 87 -9.77 2.77 -0.74
C GLN A 87 -9.90 3.94 -1.73
N TRP A 88 -10.44 3.70 -2.93
CA TRP A 88 -10.41 4.68 -4.01
C TRP A 88 -11.29 5.93 -3.79
N PRO A 89 -12.47 5.86 -3.13
CA PRO A 89 -13.20 7.05 -2.72
C PRO A 89 -12.39 7.95 -1.78
N VAL A 90 -11.58 7.37 -0.90
CA VAL A 90 -10.67 8.13 -0.01
C VAL A 90 -9.58 8.80 -0.83
N VAL A 91 -8.95 8.09 -1.78
CA VAL A 91 -7.97 8.69 -2.71
C VAL A 91 -8.58 9.85 -3.49
N GLU A 92 -9.81 9.69 -3.99
CA GLU A 92 -10.53 10.75 -4.70
C GLU A 92 -10.78 11.97 -3.81
N ILE A 93 -11.23 11.78 -2.56
CA ILE A 93 -11.42 12.86 -1.58
C ILE A 93 -10.13 13.64 -1.36
N LEU A 94 -9.01 12.93 -1.16
CA LEU A 94 -7.71 13.56 -0.91
C LEU A 94 -7.25 14.40 -2.10
N ILE A 95 -7.37 13.88 -3.33
CA ILE A 95 -7.06 14.63 -4.56
C ILE A 95 -7.93 15.88 -4.69
N ASP A 96 -9.22 15.77 -4.38
CA ASP A 96 -10.18 16.87 -4.52
C ASP A 96 -9.94 18.00 -3.49
N HIS A 97 -9.24 17.69 -2.39
CA HIS A 97 -8.86 18.68 -1.38
C HIS A 97 -7.40 19.14 -1.49
N GLY A 98 -6.68 18.75 -2.55
CA GLY A 98 -5.33 19.27 -2.83
C GLY A 98 -4.20 18.50 -2.14
N ALA A 99 -4.38 17.21 -1.88
CA ALA A 99 -3.25 16.34 -1.56
C ALA A 99 -2.32 16.19 -2.78
N ASP A 100 -1.01 16.17 -2.52
CA ASP A 100 0.06 16.13 -3.50
C ASP A 100 0.11 14.76 -4.18
N ILE A 101 -0.34 14.72 -5.44
CA ILE A 101 -0.37 13.49 -6.24
C ILE A 101 1.03 12.98 -6.61
N TRP A 102 2.05 13.80 -6.45
CA TRP A 102 3.45 13.48 -6.78
C TRP A 102 4.25 13.02 -5.56
N ALA A 103 3.67 13.05 -4.37
CA ALA A 103 4.35 12.58 -3.17
C ALA A 103 4.72 11.10 -3.31
N HIS A 104 5.98 10.79 -3.02
CA HIS A 104 6.47 9.42 -2.87
C HIS A 104 6.91 9.14 -1.43
N ASP A 105 6.88 7.88 -1.01
CA ASP A 105 7.42 7.41 0.27
C ASP A 105 8.96 7.28 0.23
N LYS A 106 9.58 6.69 1.27
CA LYS A 106 11.04 6.50 1.33
C LYS A 106 11.58 5.51 0.29
N PHE A 107 10.71 4.71 -0.33
CA PHE A 107 11.06 3.70 -1.32
C PHE A 107 10.77 4.16 -2.76
N GLY A 108 10.20 5.36 -2.95
CA GLY A 108 9.82 5.87 -4.27
C GLY A 108 8.43 5.43 -4.71
N VAL A 109 7.64 4.82 -3.82
CA VAL A 109 6.26 4.43 -4.10
C VAL A 109 5.36 5.67 -4.13
N VAL A 110 4.49 5.75 -5.13
CA VAL A 110 3.53 6.83 -5.35
C VAL A 110 2.12 6.24 -5.44
N ALA A 111 1.11 7.00 -4.98
CA ALA A 111 -0.29 6.52 -4.96
C ALA A 111 -0.78 6.06 -6.35
N GLY A 112 -0.38 6.78 -7.41
CA GLY A 112 -0.73 6.43 -8.79
C GLY A 112 -0.20 5.07 -9.27
N GLY A 113 0.82 4.50 -8.61
CA GLY A 113 1.35 3.16 -8.91
C GLY A 113 0.33 2.05 -8.63
N TYR A 114 -0.43 2.18 -7.54
CA TYR A 114 -1.45 1.20 -7.16
C TYR A 114 -2.68 1.23 -8.06
N ALA A 115 -2.95 2.34 -8.76
CA ALA A 115 -4.16 2.48 -9.59
C ALA A 115 -4.24 1.45 -10.72
N LEU A 116 -3.09 0.92 -11.18
CA LEU A 116 -3.02 -0.06 -12.25
C LEU A 116 -2.96 -1.50 -11.74
N THR A 117 -2.59 -1.72 -10.48
CA THR A 117 -2.47 -3.04 -9.84
C THR A 117 -3.58 -3.34 -8.83
N SER A 118 -4.50 -2.39 -8.65
CA SER A 118 -5.69 -2.50 -7.78
C SER A 118 -6.45 -3.81 -7.99
N LEU A 119 -6.93 -4.39 -6.89
CA LEU A 119 -7.63 -5.67 -6.86
C LEU A 119 -9.15 -5.52 -6.69
N VAL A 120 -9.68 -4.30 -6.80
CA VAL A 120 -11.12 -4.03 -6.65
C VAL A 120 -11.95 -4.69 -7.75
N LEU A 121 -13.18 -5.07 -7.41
CA LEU A 121 -14.10 -5.71 -8.34
C LEU A 121 -14.49 -4.73 -9.47
N ARG A 122 -14.31 -5.15 -10.72
CA ARG A 122 -14.71 -4.36 -11.90
C ARG A 122 -16.18 -3.95 -11.82
N GLY A 123 -16.46 -2.67 -12.06
CA GLY A 123 -17.81 -2.10 -11.99
C GLY A 123 -18.30 -1.74 -10.59
N SER A 124 -17.56 -2.07 -9.53
CA SER A 124 -17.89 -1.65 -8.16
C SER A 124 -17.72 -0.14 -7.97
N ASN A 125 -18.26 0.40 -6.86
CA ASN A 125 -18.07 1.81 -6.50
C ASN A 125 -16.59 2.18 -6.35
N GLU A 126 -15.79 1.28 -5.79
CA GLU A 126 -14.33 1.40 -5.69
C GLU A 126 -13.70 1.52 -7.07
N ASP A 127 -14.07 0.63 -8.01
CA ASP A 127 -13.58 0.67 -9.38
C ASP A 127 -13.96 1.97 -10.11
N GLN A 128 -15.19 2.45 -9.92
CA GLN A 128 -15.61 3.74 -10.50
C GLN A 128 -14.83 4.92 -9.92
N ALA A 129 -14.57 4.93 -8.60
CA ALA A 129 -13.74 5.96 -7.97
C ALA A 129 -12.29 5.88 -8.48
N ARG A 130 -11.73 4.68 -8.59
CA ARG A 130 -10.40 4.43 -9.16
C ARG A 130 -10.26 5.00 -10.58
N LEU A 131 -11.29 4.81 -11.42
CA LEU A 131 -11.30 5.35 -12.78
C LEU A 131 -11.33 6.89 -12.78
N ARG A 132 -12.13 7.52 -11.91
CA ARG A 132 -12.12 8.99 -11.74
C ARG A 132 -10.78 9.50 -11.22
N VAL A 133 -10.13 8.77 -10.32
CA VAL A 133 -8.76 9.07 -9.85
C VAL A 133 -7.77 9.02 -11.03
N ILE A 134 -7.81 7.98 -11.86
CA ILE A 134 -6.95 7.87 -13.06
C ILE A 134 -7.14 9.06 -14.00
N GLU A 135 -8.39 9.49 -14.24
CA GLU A 135 -8.68 10.68 -15.05
C GLU A 135 -8.12 11.95 -14.42
N LYS A 136 -8.32 12.14 -13.11
CA LYS A 136 -7.81 13.28 -12.32
C LYS A 136 -6.28 13.34 -12.32
N LEU A 137 -5.59 12.20 -12.25
CA LEU A 137 -4.13 12.10 -12.33
C LEU A 137 -3.64 12.52 -13.72
N ARG A 138 -4.22 11.94 -14.78
CA ARG A 138 -3.86 12.27 -16.18
C ARG A 138 -4.11 13.73 -16.51
N ALA A 139 -5.23 14.30 -16.04
CA ALA A 139 -5.56 15.71 -16.25
C ALA A 139 -4.53 16.66 -15.62
N ARG A 140 -3.82 16.23 -14.57
CA ARG A 140 -2.74 16.97 -13.90
C ARG A 140 -1.35 16.61 -14.43
N GLY A 141 -1.26 15.87 -15.54
CA GLY A 141 -0.01 15.49 -16.19
C GLY A 141 0.74 14.34 -15.50
N PHE A 142 0.11 13.63 -14.56
CA PHE A 142 0.75 12.50 -13.90
C PHE A 142 0.90 11.29 -14.84
N PRO A 143 2.10 10.69 -14.96
CA PRO A 143 2.33 9.55 -15.85
C PRO A 143 1.69 8.27 -15.31
N LEU A 144 1.01 7.51 -16.18
CA LEU A 144 0.47 6.18 -15.89
C LEU A 144 0.87 5.19 -16.99
N PRO A 145 1.69 4.16 -16.71
CA PRO A 145 2.29 3.86 -15.40
C PRO A 145 3.31 4.93 -14.95
N PRO A 146 3.49 5.14 -13.63
CA PRO A 146 4.57 5.98 -13.14
C PRO A 146 5.94 5.35 -13.44
N PRO A 147 7.05 6.13 -13.38
CA PRO A 147 8.39 5.57 -13.41
C PRO A 147 8.61 4.57 -12.27
N ASP A 148 9.59 3.68 -12.42
CA ASP A 148 9.95 2.74 -11.36
C ASP A 148 10.38 3.48 -10.09
N PRO A 149 10.18 2.93 -8.88
CA PRO A 149 10.50 3.60 -7.62
C PRO A 149 11.95 4.10 -7.54
N ASP A 150 12.93 3.31 -8.00
CA ASP A 150 14.34 3.71 -8.07
C ASP A 150 14.56 4.93 -8.98
N GLN A 151 13.80 5.03 -10.07
CA GLN A 151 13.85 6.18 -10.98
C GLN A 151 13.23 7.41 -10.35
N ILE A 152 12.10 7.26 -9.63
CA ILE A 152 11.47 8.35 -8.87
C ILE A 152 12.47 8.91 -7.84
N LEU A 153 13.12 8.04 -7.06
CA LEU A 153 14.15 8.46 -6.09
C LEU A 153 15.32 9.18 -6.76
N ALA A 154 15.79 8.70 -7.92
CA ALA A 154 16.85 9.36 -8.67
C ALA A 154 16.41 10.73 -9.22
N LEU A 155 15.17 10.86 -9.69
CA LEU A 155 14.59 12.11 -10.18
C LEU A 155 14.39 13.13 -9.05
N ASP A 156 13.89 12.71 -7.88
CA ASP A 156 13.74 13.56 -6.69
C ASP A 156 15.09 14.10 -6.23
N LYS A 157 16.10 13.22 -6.11
CA LYS A 157 17.49 13.62 -5.79
C LYS A 157 18.06 14.61 -6.81
N ALA A 158 17.65 14.53 -8.07
CA ALA A 158 18.04 15.45 -9.12
C ALA A 158 17.19 16.72 -9.20
N GLY A 159 16.18 16.89 -8.34
CA GLY A 159 15.24 18.01 -8.36
C GLY A 159 14.30 18.01 -9.58
N LYS A 160 14.10 16.85 -10.21
CA LYS A 160 13.27 16.63 -11.40
C LYS A 160 11.96 15.92 -11.09
N TRP A 161 11.70 15.65 -9.82
CA TRP A 161 10.44 15.11 -9.32
C TRP A 161 9.87 16.05 -8.24
N PRO A 162 8.61 16.52 -8.38
CA PRO A 162 7.77 16.37 -9.57
C PRO A 162 8.36 17.12 -10.79
N PRO A 163 7.87 16.84 -12.01
CA PRO A 163 8.29 17.57 -13.21
C PRO A 163 8.09 19.08 -13.08
N PRO A 164 8.91 19.92 -13.74
CA PRO A 164 8.74 21.37 -13.73
C PRO A 164 7.32 21.79 -14.17
N GLY A 165 6.68 22.67 -13.40
CA GLY A 165 5.32 23.13 -13.67
C GLY A 165 4.20 22.21 -13.15
N ALA A 166 4.54 21.06 -12.55
CA ALA A 166 3.58 20.25 -11.83
C ALA A 166 3.05 21.00 -10.59
N GLN A 167 1.73 21.02 -10.45
CA GLN A 167 1.09 21.49 -9.23
C GLN A 167 1.24 20.42 -8.14
N ARG A 168 1.78 20.82 -7.00
CA ARG A 168 1.76 20.04 -5.75
C ARG A 168 0.46 20.32 -4.99
#